data_AF-A0A9J8BIK6-F1
#
_entry.id   AF-A0A9J8BIK6-F1
#
_cell.length_a   1.000
_cell.length_b   1.000
_cell.length_c   1.000
_cell.angle_alpha   90.00
_cell.angle_beta   90.00
_cell.angle_gamma   90.00
#
_symmetry.space_group_name_H-M   'P 1'
#
loop_
_entity.id
_entity.type
_entity.pdbx_description
1 polymer ?
#
loop_
_entity_poly.entity_id
_entity_poly.type
_entity_poly.pdbx_seq_one_letter_code
_entity_poly.pdbx_strand_id
1 'polypeptide(L)'
;VEMKKPRDATTNISSSIESEDINGAGKVTEQLLEKKDLLHNLQNLKLELVLHIHDRMKTGTVLLRKKSLEIRFCEVVNPLRALVTELQVKKTNLNEDLGSHRNQIRSLMESYEEERRARSELEIRCQRLALELADTKQLIQDGDYKRENYEKIKRERDGYETEFRELRKKLEMLDFTHTALTKERNDLNKEVATLQQSVTLMQKDKEYLNRQNMELNVRCAHQEDHLDRLQTQLEDTKKAREDAYEKNVSSRDHYKTEYENKLRDELERIRMKTSHEIESLQRASKEMYERENRNLRESRDNAVIEKDRALNAERDAQAKYDQLLDQFSQLQLSSDSRVAELLNQVKLKKFELERSQMVQEETARNLSLCQIECEKHQKKLEATETHHTELQAQNCEQQARLATYEQLEKELDDVTMQAAKMENEDEPERVLFSYGYDANIPTTAKRRLKQSVHLARRVLQLEKQDTLLRRDLEREMAHSSQISKELEAANQLLLQARQPHSYLIETVRQRDTQIQMLKERLTRLEEEVSALRKEKITLLQVKNNMAELSVMKQVLISMSSQQHGEPLSVSLCELETDGAGTAVHRTKALKSTNKEQYNYGPKPTVFTNKEVPEWYRKVERRTK
;
A
#
# COMPACT_ATOMS: atom_id res chain seq x y z
N VAL A 1 -41.29 -76.15 140.97
CA VAL A 1 -41.36 -74.83 141.60
C VAL A 1 -42.83 -74.54 141.92
N GLU A 2 -43.43 -75.05 143.00
CA GLU A 2 -43.12 -74.90 144.44
C GLU A 2 -43.86 -73.71 145.07
N MET A 3 -44.80 -73.97 145.99
CA MET A 3 -44.66 -73.78 147.45
C MET A 3 -45.09 -72.36 147.91
N LYS A 4 -45.51 -72.11 149.17
CA LYS A 4 -45.52 -72.93 150.40
C LYS A 4 -46.68 -72.52 151.32
N LYS A 5 -47.18 -73.45 152.16
CA LYS A 5 -47.85 -73.12 153.45
C LYS A 5 -46.79 -72.65 154.47
N PRO A 6 -47.15 -71.86 155.49
CA PRO A 6 -47.53 -72.42 156.81
C PRO A 6 -49.04 -72.29 157.13
N ARG A 7 -49.71 -72.98 158.08
CA ARG A 7 -49.34 -73.67 159.36
C ARG A 7 -49.11 -72.73 160.57
N ASP A 8 -49.56 -73.00 161.80
CA ASP A 8 -50.20 -74.20 162.39
C ASP A 8 -51.23 -73.87 163.52
N ALA A 9 -52.18 -74.80 163.73
CA ALA A 9 -52.76 -75.37 164.98
C ALA A 9 -53.28 -74.45 166.14
N THR A 10 -54.12 -74.88 167.10
CA THR A 10 -54.46 -76.19 167.74
C THR A 10 -55.91 -76.20 168.30
N THR A 11 -56.66 -77.28 168.62
CA THR A 11 -56.72 -78.74 168.32
C THR A 11 -58.00 -79.36 168.96
N ASN A 12 -58.66 -80.32 168.29
CA ASN A 12 -59.59 -81.35 168.84
C ASN A 12 -60.95 -80.86 169.40
N ILE A 13 -62.01 -81.67 169.63
CA ILE A 13 -62.27 -83.13 169.59
C ILE A 13 -63.59 -83.32 168.77
N SER A 14 -63.66 -84.08 167.66
CA SER A 14 -64.03 -85.52 167.55
C SER A 14 -65.33 -85.96 168.30
N SER A 15 -66.16 -86.93 167.87
CA SER A 15 -66.58 -87.54 166.59
C SER A 15 -67.21 -88.91 166.88
N SER A 16 -68.22 -89.37 166.11
CA SER A 16 -68.56 -90.82 165.91
C SER A 16 -69.27 -91.56 167.08
N ILE A 17 -70.07 -92.64 166.90
CA ILE A 17 -70.57 -93.34 165.69
C ILE A 17 -71.87 -94.16 165.98
N GLU A 18 -72.35 -94.92 164.98
CA GLU A 18 -73.39 -95.98 165.02
C GLU A 18 -73.10 -97.11 166.08
N SER A 19 -73.88 -98.18 166.33
CA SER A 19 -75.13 -98.81 165.81
C SER A 19 -75.88 -99.47 167.02
N GLU A 20 -76.78 -100.49 167.02
CA GLU A 20 -77.40 -101.43 166.04
C GLU A 20 -78.71 -102.05 166.63
N ASP A 21 -79.38 -102.95 165.91
CA ASP A 21 -80.56 -103.73 166.36
C ASP A 21 -80.24 -104.97 167.23
N ILE A 22 -81.23 -105.52 167.97
CA ILE A 22 -81.52 -106.98 168.05
C ILE A 22 -82.84 -107.29 168.81
N ASN A 23 -83.51 -108.38 168.41
CA ASN A 23 -84.79 -108.89 168.95
C ASN A 23 -84.64 -109.65 170.30
N GLY A 24 -85.72 -109.79 171.09
CA GLY A 24 -85.72 -110.74 172.22
C GLY A 24 -86.99 -110.84 173.08
N ALA A 25 -87.88 -111.80 172.78
CA ALA A 25 -89.18 -112.02 173.41
C ALA A 25 -89.20 -112.29 174.95
N GLY A 26 -90.10 -111.58 175.65
CA GLY A 26 -91.26 -112.17 176.35
C GLY A 26 -91.09 -113.02 177.63
N LYS A 27 -91.78 -112.59 178.71
CA LYS A 27 -92.35 -113.50 179.73
C LYS A 27 -93.51 -112.88 180.53
N VAL A 28 -94.61 -113.66 180.63
CA VAL A 28 -95.47 -113.91 181.82
C VAL A 28 -95.98 -112.70 182.62
N THR A 29 -97.27 -112.33 182.67
CA THR A 29 -98.56 -113.05 182.92
C THR A 29 -98.86 -113.44 184.38
N GLU A 30 -99.54 -112.57 185.12
CA GLU A 30 -100.53 -112.83 186.20
C GLU A 30 -100.98 -111.46 186.75
N GLN A 31 -102.23 -111.14 187.08
CA GLN A 31 -103.54 -111.84 187.00
C GLN A 31 -104.50 -110.87 186.28
N LEU A 32 -105.18 -111.19 185.18
CA LEU A 32 -106.28 -112.15 185.01
C LEU A 32 -107.35 -112.16 186.12
N LEU A 33 -108.45 -111.45 185.81
CA LEU A 33 -109.79 -112.05 185.70
C LEU A 33 -110.35 -112.83 186.90
N GLU A 34 -111.37 -112.26 187.57
CA GLU A 34 -112.61 -113.03 187.79
C GLU A 34 -113.90 -112.17 187.83
N LYS A 35 -114.99 -112.80 187.38
CA LYS A 35 -116.41 -112.74 187.83
C LYS A 35 -116.88 -111.54 188.67
N LYS A 36 -118.07 -110.95 188.46
CA LYS A 36 -119.32 -111.44 187.83
C LYS A 36 -119.70 -112.88 188.20
N ASP A 37 -120.17 -113.08 189.44
CA ASP A 37 -121.36 -113.87 189.78
C ASP A 37 -121.66 -113.69 191.28
N LEU A 38 -122.80 -114.23 191.76
CA LEU A 38 -123.44 -113.94 193.06
C LEU A 38 -123.85 -112.45 193.17
N LEU A 39 -125.02 -112.01 192.70
CA LEU A 39 -126.33 -112.67 192.73
C LEU A 39 -126.70 -113.17 194.14
N HIS A 40 -127.74 -112.55 194.71
CA HIS A 40 -128.84 -113.29 195.32
C HIS A 40 -128.46 -114.46 196.25
N ASN A 41 -128.04 -114.16 197.49
CA ASN A 41 -128.55 -114.86 198.69
C ASN A 41 -128.14 -114.19 200.01
N LEU A 42 -128.74 -113.03 200.27
CA LEU A 42 -129.35 -112.81 201.59
C LEU A 42 -130.79 -112.31 201.44
N GLN A 43 -131.54 -113.02 200.59
CA GLN A 43 -132.99 -113.05 200.72
C GLN A 43 -133.35 -113.85 202.00
N ASN A 44 -134.52 -113.58 202.58
CA ASN A 44 -135.21 -114.46 203.54
C ASN A 44 -134.60 -114.65 204.94
N LEU A 45 -134.56 -113.55 205.71
CA LEU A 45 -135.08 -113.53 207.09
C LEU A 45 -135.52 -112.09 207.41
N LYS A 46 -136.81 -111.73 207.41
CA LYS A 46 -138.03 -112.56 207.36
C LYS A 46 -139.12 -111.91 206.50
N LEU A 47 -139.79 -112.74 205.70
CA LEU A 47 -141.17 -112.52 205.28
C LEU A 47 -142.07 -113.30 206.27
N GLU A 48 -143.30 -112.81 206.46
CA GLU A 48 -144.47 -113.60 206.91
C GLU A 48 -144.56 -114.17 208.34
N LEU A 49 -145.82 -114.52 208.68
CA LEU A 49 -146.36 -114.97 209.98
C LEU A 49 -146.16 -113.96 211.13
N VAL A 50 -147.19 -113.45 211.81
CA VAL A 50 -148.60 -113.88 212.00
C VAL A 50 -149.50 -112.62 211.97
N LEU A 51 -150.60 -112.49 211.20
CA LEU A 51 -151.88 -113.24 211.08
C LEU A 51 -152.90 -113.04 212.23
N HIS A 52 -154.09 -112.57 211.83
CA HIS A 52 -155.41 -112.82 212.44
C HIS A 52 -155.86 -112.09 213.74
N ILE A 53 -157.20 -111.87 213.81
CA ILE A 53 -158.06 -111.59 214.99
C ILE A 53 -157.92 -110.15 215.59
N HIS A 54 -158.98 -109.39 215.91
CA HIS A 54 -160.44 -109.44 215.61
C HIS A 54 -161.10 -108.09 216.05
N ASP A 55 -162.43 -107.98 215.90
CA ASP A 55 -163.36 -107.08 216.60
C ASP A 55 -163.07 -106.91 218.13
N ARG A 56 -163.59 -105.91 218.87
CA ARG A 56 -164.98 -105.39 218.83
C ARG A 56 -165.19 -104.04 219.57
N MET A 57 -166.06 -103.19 219.00
CA MET A 57 -167.03 -102.24 219.61
C MET A 57 -166.75 -101.39 220.89
N LYS A 58 -167.08 -100.08 220.71
CA LYS A 58 -167.97 -99.20 221.53
C LYS A 58 -167.49 -98.43 222.79
N THR A 59 -167.71 -97.11 222.69
CA THR A 59 -168.22 -96.13 223.68
C THR A 59 -168.19 -96.45 225.19
N GLY A 60 -167.45 -95.61 225.94
CA GLY A 60 -168.09 -94.68 226.87
C GLY A 60 -167.83 -94.79 228.39
N THR A 61 -167.87 -93.63 229.03
CA THR A 61 -168.21 -93.38 230.46
C THR A 61 -167.21 -93.70 231.60
N VAL A 62 -167.35 -92.87 232.66
CA VAL A 62 -167.06 -93.11 234.09
C VAL A 62 -165.60 -93.05 234.64
N LEU A 63 -165.38 -91.94 235.34
CA LEU A 63 -164.67 -91.72 236.63
C LEU A 63 -163.27 -92.32 236.93
N LEU A 64 -162.39 -91.36 237.31
CA LEU A 64 -161.37 -91.40 238.37
C LEU A 64 -160.08 -92.26 238.23
N ARG A 65 -158.95 -91.53 238.40
CA ARG A 65 -157.73 -91.95 239.14
C ARG A 65 -156.89 -93.07 238.48
N LYS A 66 -156.19 -92.87 237.36
CA LYS A 66 -155.80 -91.65 236.59
C LYS A 66 -155.12 -90.51 237.37
N LYS A 67 -154.20 -90.81 238.31
CA LYS A 67 -153.24 -89.79 238.82
C LYS A 67 -151.90 -90.30 239.39
N SER A 68 -151.69 -91.62 239.47
CA SER A 68 -150.43 -92.25 239.92
C SER A 68 -149.56 -92.79 238.77
N LEU A 69 -149.98 -92.59 237.52
CA LEU A 69 -149.33 -93.17 236.33
C LEU A 69 -148.47 -92.16 235.55
N GLU A 70 -148.89 -90.89 235.48
CA GLU A 70 -148.27 -89.86 234.64
C GLU A 70 -146.82 -89.53 235.05
N ILE A 71 -146.51 -89.62 236.35
CA ILE A 71 -145.19 -89.28 236.90
C ILE A 71 -144.06 -90.16 236.32
N ARG A 72 -144.33 -91.45 236.02
CA ARG A 72 -143.30 -92.39 235.54
C ARG A 72 -143.14 -92.48 234.02
N PHE A 73 -143.90 -91.72 233.23
CA PHE A 73 -143.78 -91.75 231.76
C PHE A 73 -142.89 -90.63 231.19
N CYS A 74 -142.75 -89.50 231.91
CA CYS A 74 -141.92 -88.38 231.47
C CYS A 74 -140.42 -88.62 231.62
N GLU A 75 -140.00 -89.46 232.57
CA GLU A 75 -138.59 -89.65 232.95
C GLU A 75 -137.75 -90.39 231.88
N VAL A 76 -138.39 -91.11 230.95
CA VAL A 76 -137.70 -91.98 229.97
C VAL A 76 -137.65 -91.41 228.55
N VAL A 77 -138.63 -90.57 228.15
CA VAL A 77 -138.81 -90.17 226.74
C VAL A 77 -137.89 -89.03 226.29
N ASN A 78 -137.49 -88.13 227.20
CA ASN A 78 -136.70 -86.95 226.86
C ASN A 78 -135.25 -87.23 226.38
N PRO A 79 -134.42 -88.07 227.04
CA PRO A 79 -133.00 -88.20 226.67
C PRO A 79 -132.79 -88.76 225.26
N LEU A 80 -133.70 -89.62 224.76
CA LEU A 80 -133.58 -90.25 223.45
C LEU A 80 -133.78 -89.28 222.27
N ARG A 81 -134.40 -88.10 222.48
CA ARG A 81 -134.56 -87.10 221.40
C ARG A 81 -133.29 -86.29 221.16
N ALA A 82 -132.51 -86.01 222.20
CA ALA A 82 -131.32 -85.14 222.10
C ALA A 82 -130.21 -85.77 221.23
N LEU A 83 -130.01 -87.09 221.35
CA LEU A 83 -128.94 -87.79 220.62
C LEU A 83 -129.14 -87.78 219.10
N VAL A 84 -130.39 -87.83 218.64
CA VAL A 84 -130.75 -87.81 217.21
C VAL A 84 -130.45 -86.45 216.59
N THR A 85 -130.72 -85.35 217.30
CA THR A 85 -130.38 -84.00 216.81
C THR A 85 -128.88 -83.76 216.69
N GLU A 86 -128.06 -84.33 217.58
CA GLU A 86 -126.60 -84.12 217.56
C GLU A 86 -125.93 -84.79 216.34
N LEU A 87 -126.35 -86.02 215.99
CA LEU A 87 -125.83 -86.73 214.82
C LEU A 87 -126.18 -86.04 213.50
N GLN A 88 -127.34 -85.38 213.43
CA GLN A 88 -127.78 -84.65 212.24
C GLN A 88 -126.86 -83.46 211.93
N VAL A 89 -126.37 -82.75 212.96
CA VAL A 89 -125.42 -81.62 212.82
C VAL A 89 -124.03 -82.10 212.42
N LYS A 90 -123.56 -83.23 212.94
CA LYS A 90 -122.26 -83.81 212.51
C LYS A 90 -122.25 -84.19 211.01
N LYS A 91 -123.43 -84.49 210.42
CA LYS A 91 -123.57 -84.78 208.99
C LYS A 91 -123.49 -83.51 208.11
N THR A 92 -123.96 -82.35 208.56
CA THR A 92 -123.91 -81.11 207.76
C THR A 92 -122.48 -80.62 207.60
N ASN A 93 -121.72 -80.55 208.68
CA ASN A 93 -120.40 -79.91 208.70
C ASN A 93 -119.41 -80.62 207.76
N LEU A 94 -119.33 -81.96 207.82
CA LEU A 94 -118.47 -82.77 206.93
C LEU A 94 -118.80 -82.59 205.43
N ASN A 95 -120.03 -82.19 205.11
CA ASN A 95 -120.47 -81.96 203.74
C ASN A 95 -120.08 -80.55 203.25
N GLU A 96 -119.93 -79.60 204.16
CA GLU A 96 -119.40 -78.25 203.90
C GLU A 96 -117.87 -78.28 203.71
N ASP A 97 -117.14 -79.06 204.52
CA ASP A 97 -115.69 -79.28 204.37
C ASP A 97 -115.34 -79.89 202.99
N LEU A 98 -116.11 -80.89 202.54
CA LEU A 98 -115.98 -81.46 201.19
C LEU A 98 -116.33 -80.47 200.07
N GLY A 99 -117.18 -79.48 200.34
CA GLY A 99 -117.45 -78.35 199.43
C GLY A 99 -116.27 -77.38 199.36
N SER A 100 -115.69 -77.04 200.51
CA SER A 100 -114.52 -76.16 200.65
C SER A 100 -113.33 -76.65 199.83
N HIS A 101 -112.89 -77.89 200.05
CA HIS A 101 -111.73 -78.46 199.34
C HIS A 101 -111.95 -78.58 197.83
N ARG A 102 -113.18 -78.87 197.37
CA ARG A 102 -113.51 -78.88 195.93
C ARG A 102 -113.38 -77.51 195.28
N ASN A 103 -113.62 -76.43 196.01
CA ASN A 103 -113.43 -75.07 195.49
C ASN A 103 -111.96 -74.65 195.51
N GLN A 104 -111.20 -75.01 196.54
CA GLN A 104 -109.74 -74.77 196.61
C GLN A 104 -108.97 -75.43 195.45
N ILE A 105 -109.32 -76.68 195.11
CA ILE A 105 -108.70 -77.38 193.98
C ILE A 105 -109.01 -76.66 192.65
N ARG A 106 -110.22 -76.10 192.49
CA ARG A 106 -110.60 -75.37 191.27
C ARG A 106 -109.77 -74.10 191.08
N SER A 107 -109.68 -73.24 192.10
CA SER A 107 -108.91 -71.98 192.01
C SER A 107 -107.40 -72.20 191.84
N LEU A 108 -106.87 -73.31 192.34
CA LEU A 108 -105.47 -73.68 192.11
C LEU A 108 -105.20 -74.12 190.66
N MET A 109 -106.15 -74.81 190.01
CA MET A 109 -106.02 -75.11 188.57
C MET A 109 -106.19 -73.85 187.72
N GLU A 110 -107.15 -72.99 188.03
CA GLU A 110 -107.41 -71.74 187.32
C GLU A 110 -106.16 -70.83 187.29
N SER A 111 -105.52 -70.60 188.45
CA SER A 111 -104.28 -69.81 188.54
C SER A 111 -103.06 -70.47 187.86
N TYR A 112 -102.96 -71.80 187.85
CA TYR A 112 -101.92 -72.50 187.09
C TYR A 112 -102.11 -72.36 185.56
N GLU A 113 -103.34 -72.38 185.07
CA GLU A 113 -103.62 -72.11 183.65
C GLU A 113 -103.32 -70.67 183.25
N GLU A 114 -103.59 -69.69 184.12
CA GLU A 114 -103.25 -68.28 183.91
C GLU A 114 -101.74 -68.05 183.82
N GLU A 115 -100.96 -68.58 184.77
CA GLU A 115 -99.48 -68.51 184.74
C GLU A 115 -98.91 -69.23 183.48
N ARG A 116 -99.52 -70.34 183.05
CA ARG A 116 -99.14 -71.02 181.80
C ARG A 116 -99.41 -70.16 180.57
N ARG A 117 -100.56 -69.46 180.49
CA ARG A 117 -100.88 -68.51 179.41
C ARG A 117 -99.86 -67.37 179.39
N ALA A 118 -99.65 -66.72 180.54
CA ALA A 118 -98.72 -65.59 180.68
C ALA A 118 -97.29 -65.92 180.22
N ARG A 119 -96.77 -67.12 180.53
CA ARG A 119 -95.46 -67.57 180.04
C ARG A 119 -95.42 -67.73 178.53
N SER A 120 -96.45 -68.30 177.91
CA SER A 120 -96.50 -68.44 176.45
C SER A 120 -96.60 -67.09 175.72
N GLU A 121 -97.31 -66.12 176.29
CA GLU A 121 -97.39 -64.75 175.75
C GLU A 121 -96.04 -64.01 175.87
N LEU A 122 -95.33 -64.18 176.98
CA LEU A 122 -93.97 -63.67 177.16
C LEU A 122 -92.97 -64.29 176.18
N GLU A 123 -93.04 -65.60 175.95
CA GLU A 123 -92.17 -66.30 175.01
C GLU A 123 -92.39 -65.82 173.56
N ILE A 124 -93.66 -65.71 173.12
CA ILE A 124 -94.02 -65.13 171.82
C ILE A 124 -93.52 -63.68 171.70
N ARG A 125 -93.63 -62.88 172.77
CA ARG A 125 -93.14 -61.50 172.81
C ARG A 125 -91.61 -61.43 172.71
N CYS A 126 -90.88 -62.33 173.36
CA CYS A 126 -89.43 -62.43 173.24
C CYS A 126 -88.98 -62.83 171.82
N GLN A 127 -89.65 -63.81 171.20
CA GLN A 127 -89.39 -64.21 169.81
C GLN A 127 -89.62 -63.04 168.83
N ARG A 128 -90.73 -62.31 169.01
CA ARG A 128 -91.04 -61.11 168.21
C ARG A 128 -89.99 -60.01 168.36
N LEU A 129 -89.60 -59.68 169.59
CA LEU A 129 -88.56 -58.68 169.86
C LEU A 129 -87.19 -59.09 169.29
N ALA A 130 -86.89 -60.39 169.21
CA ALA A 130 -85.66 -60.88 168.58
C ALA A 130 -85.65 -60.66 167.06
N LEU A 131 -86.80 -60.80 166.38
CA LEU A 131 -86.95 -60.47 164.95
C LEU A 131 -86.87 -58.95 164.70
N GLU A 132 -87.60 -58.15 165.47
CA GLU A 132 -87.56 -56.67 165.37
C GLU A 132 -86.14 -56.12 165.63
N LEU A 133 -85.36 -56.79 166.48
CA LEU A 133 -83.94 -56.49 166.74
C LEU A 133 -82.98 -57.00 165.64
N ALA A 134 -83.39 -57.98 164.82
CA ALA A 134 -82.66 -58.42 163.64
C ALA A 134 -82.90 -57.49 162.44
N ASP A 135 -84.16 -57.13 162.18
CA ASP A 135 -84.55 -56.22 161.09
C ASP A 135 -83.90 -54.84 161.28
N THR A 136 -83.91 -54.30 162.51
CA THR A 136 -83.24 -53.03 162.82
C THR A 136 -81.72 -53.11 162.67
N LYS A 137 -81.07 -54.24 162.97
CA LYS A 137 -79.65 -54.45 162.68
C LYS A 137 -79.37 -54.46 161.18
N GLN A 138 -80.19 -55.14 160.37
CA GLN A 138 -80.05 -55.12 158.92
C GLN A 138 -80.21 -53.70 158.36
N LEU A 139 -81.23 -52.96 158.82
CA LEU A 139 -81.48 -51.59 158.38
C LEU A 139 -80.30 -50.64 158.71
N ILE A 140 -79.64 -50.86 159.86
CA ILE A 140 -78.42 -50.14 160.25
C ILE A 140 -77.25 -50.51 159.32
N GLN A 141 -76.98 -51.80 159.09
CA GLN A 141 -75.91 -52.26 158.18
C GLN A 141 -76.11 -51.73 156.75
N ASP A 142 -77.35 -51.75 156.26
CA ASP A 142 -77.76 -51.15 154.99
C ASP A 142 -77.46 -49.63 154.95
N GLY A 143 -77.71 -48.94 156.05
CA GLY A 143 -77.42 -47.51 156.22
C GLY A 143 -75.92 -47.22 156.30
N ASP A 144 -75.15 -48.08 156.96
CA ASP A 144 -73.70 -47.97 157.11
C ASP A 144 -73.00 -48.20 155.78
N TYR A 145 -73.34 -49.28 155.06
CA TYR A 145 -72.83 -49.52 153.70
C TYR A 145 -73.14 -48.36 152.73
N LYS A 146 -74.35 -47.77 152.82
CA LYS A 146 -74.71 -46.58 152.04
C LYS A 146 -73.86 -45.37 152.44
N ARG A 147 -73.58 -45.16 153.74
CA ARG A 147 -72.73 -44.05 154.22
C ARG A 147 -71.26 -44.21 153.81
N GLU A 148 -70.68 -45.38 154.01
CA GLU A 148 -69.27 -45.66 153.68
C GLU A 148 -69.00 -45.55 152.17
N ASN A 149 -69.90 -46.09 151.34
CA ASN A 149 -69.74 -46.07 149.88
C ASN A 149 -70.17 -44.75 149.22
N TYR A 150 -70.97 -43.90 149.89
CA TYR A 150 -71.42 -42.61 149.34
C TYR A 150 -70.23 -41.72 148.94
N GLU A 151 -69.25 -41.56 149.82
CA GLU A 151 -68.07 -40.73 149.52
C GLU A 151 -67.16 -41.35 148.44
N LYS A 152 -67.29 -42.64 148.12
CA LYS A 152 -66.63 -43.24 146.95
C LYS A 152 -67.38 -42.90 145.67
N ILE A 153 -68.67 -43.21 145.59
CA ILE A 153 -69.50 -42.94 144.40
C ILE A 153 -69.50 -41.44 144.06
N LYS A 154 -69.56 -40.58 145.08
CA LYS A 154 -69.45 -39.12 144.94
C LYS A 154 -68.12 -38.70 144.31
N ARG A 155 -66.97 -39.23 144.77
CA ARG A 155 -65.66 -38.94 144.15
C ARG A 155 -65.57 -39.43 142.70
N GLU A 156 -66.12 -40.60 142.39
CA GLU A 156 -66.15 -41.12 141.01
C GLU A 156 -67.04 -40.23 140.11
N ARG A 157 -68.22 -39.83 140.59
CA ARG A 157 -69.13 -38.89 139.92
C ARG A 157 -68.47 -37.52 139.70
N ASP A 158 -67.85 -36.95 140.74
CA ASP A 158 -67.16 -35.66 140.69
C ASP A 158 -65.98 -35.72 139.68
N GLY A 159 -65.28 -36.85 139.63
CA GLY A 159 -64.24 -37.16 138.65
C GLY A 159 -64.77 -37.16 137.21
N TYR A 160 -65.80 -37.95 136.91
CA TYR A 160 -66.42 -37.94 135.58
C TYR A 160 -67.01 -36.57 135.21
N GLU A 161 -67.53 -35.80 136.17
CA GLU A 161 -67.93 -34.41 135.93
C GLU A 161 -66.74 -33.49 135.61
N THR A 162 -65.56 -33.69 136.20
CA THR A 162 -64.33 -32.96 135.77
C THR A 162 -63.88 -33.39 134.38
N GLU A 163 -63.79 -34.69 134.09
CA GLU A 163 -63.39 -35.21 132.78
C GLU A 163 -64.32 -34.75 131.66
N PHE A 164 -65.64 -34.79 131.88
CA PHE A 164 -66.63 -34.29 130.91
C PHE A 164 -66.47 -32.79 130.65
N ARG A 165 -66.22 -31.98 131.70
CA ARG A 165 -65.94 -30.54 131.54
C ARG A 165 -64.64 -30.29 130.79
N GLU A 166 -63.61 -31.11 130.98
CA GLU A 166 -62.37 -31.02 130.20
C GLU A 166 -62.55 -31.44 128.74
N LEU A 167 -63.25 -32.54 128.48
CA LEU A 167 -63.52 -33.02 127.12
C LEU A 167 -64.38 -32.02 126.35
N ARG A 168 -65.39 -31.43 126.99
CA ARG A 168 -66.16 -30.31 126.41
C ARG A 168 -65.26 -29.13 126.07
N LYS A 169 -64.40 -28.66 126.98
CA LYS A 169 -63.43 -27.57 126.69
C LYS A 169 -62.48 -27.91 125.55
N LYS A 170 -62.00 -29.15 125.48
CA LYS A 170 -61.11 -29.63 124.40
C LYS A 170 -61.83 -29.62 123.04
N LEU A 171 -63.13 -29.97 123.01
CA LEU A 171 -63.99 -29.88 121.82
C LEU A 171 -64.30 -28.41 121.44
N GLU A 172 -64.67 -27.57 122.40
CA GLU A 172 -64.92 -26.13 122.18
C GLU A 172 -63.68 -25.41 121.60
N MET A 173 -62.48 -25.75 122.09
CA MET A 173 -61.22 -25.26 121.54
C MET A 173 -60.94 -25.82 120.14
N LEU A 174 -61.25 -27.10 119.88
CA LEU A 174 -61.08 -27.70 118.56
C LEU A 174 -62.01 -27.05 117.53
N ASP A 175 -63.28 -26.83 117.86
CA ASP A 175 -64.25 -26.11 117.03
C ASP A 175 -63.81 -24.67 116.75
N PHE A 176 -63.24 -23.98 117.74
CA PHE A 176 -62.63 -22.66 117.52
C PHE A 176 -61.47 -22.72 116.52
N THR A 177 -60.55 -23.68 116.65
CA THR A 177 -59.44 -23.84 115.68
C THR A 177 -59.93 -24.25 114.29
N HIS A 178 -60.92 -25.14 114.19
CA HIS A 178 -61.50 -25.57 112.92
C HIS A 178 -62.24 -24.43 112.21
N THR A 179 -62.99 -23.60 112.95
CA THR A 179 -63.66 -22.42 112.39
C THR A 179 -62.68 -21.29 112.03
N ALA A 180 -61.53 -21.18 112.70
CA ALA A 180 -60.43 -20.30 112.28
C ALA A 180 -59.79 -20.78 110.96
N LEU A 181 -59.31 -22.03 110.92
CA LEU A 181 -58.70 -22.65 109.73
C LEU A 181 -59.66 -22.66 108.52
N THR A 182 -60.97 -22.81 108.76
CA THR A 182 -61.99 -22.73 107.70
C THR A 182 -62.12 -21.31 107.13
N LYS A 183 -61.96 -20.25 107.95
CA LYS A 183 -61.91 -18.86 107.46
C LYS A 183 -60.66 -18.63 106.65
N GLU A 184 -59.49 -18.95 107.19
CA GLU A 184 -58.19 -18.83 106.51
C GLU A 184 -58.19 -19.53 105.15
N ARG A 185 -58.67 -20.79 105.08
CA ARG A 185 -58.80 -21.52 103.80
C ARG A 185 -59.78 -20.85 102.84
N ASN A 186 -60.87 -20.25 103.32
CA ASN A 186 -61.83 -19.55 102.47
C ASN A 186 -61.30 -18.19 101.99
N ASP A 187 -60.48 -17.52 102.79
CA ASP A 187 -59.86 -16.24 102.43
C ASP A 187 -58.70 -16.45 101.44
N LEU A 188 -57.83 -17.44 101.68
CA LEU A 188 -56.85 -17.91 100.69
C LEU A 188 -57.51 -18.34 99.36
N ASN A 189 -58.69 -18.97 99.41
CA ASN A 189 -59.43 -19.32 98.19
C ASN A 189 -59.97 -18.09 97.44
N LYS A 190 -60.29 -16.99 98.14
CA LYS A 190 -60.63 -15.69 97.49
C LYS A 190 -59.39 -15.08 96.85
N GLU A 191 -58.24 -15.10 97.55
CA GLU A 191 -56.97 -14.59 97.02
C GLU A 191 -56.51 -15.37 95.78
N VAL A 192 -56.63 -16.71 95.79
CA VAL A 192 -56.37 -17.53 94.60
C VAL A 192 -57.32 -17.14 93.45
N ALA A 193 -58.60 -16.87 93.73
CA ALA A 193 -59.54 -16.44 92.70
C ALA A 193 -59.25 -15.03 92.15
N THR A 194 -58.84 -14.06 92.97
CA THR A 194 -58.46 -12.71 92.49
C THR A 194 -57.13 -12.73 91.75
N LEU A 195 -56.16 -13.53 92.18
CA LEU A 195 -54.91 -13.77 91.45
C LEU A 195 -55.16 -14.45 90.09
N GLN A 196 -56.05 -15.45 90.03
CA GLN A 196 -56.47 -16.05 88.76
C GLN A 196 -57.11 -15.02 87.83
N GLN A 197 -58.02 -14.17 88.32
CA GLN A 197 -58.61 -13.09 87.53
C GLN A 197 -57.54 -12.12 87.02
N SER A 198 -56.60 -11.69 87.87
CA SER A 198 -55.46 -10.85 87.49
C SER A 198 -54.61 -11.48 86.40
N VAL A 199 -54.27 -12.77 86.52
CA VAL A 199 -53.54 -13.52 85.48
C VAL A 199 -54.29 -13.54 84.14
N THR A 200 -55.61 -13.76 84.15
CA THR A 200 -56.41 -13.73 82.90
C THR A 200 -56.51 -12.34 82.25
N LEU A 201 -56.39 -11.26 83.03
CA LEU A 201 -56.31 -9.90 82.50
C LEU A 201 -54.92 -9.65 81.89
N MET A 202 -53.85 -9.93 82.63
CA MET A 202 -52.47 -9.81 82.13
C MET A 202 -52.19 -10.65 80.88
N GLN A 203 -52.87 -11.80 80.72
CA GLN A 203 -52.83 -12.60 79.50
C GLN A 203 -53.46 -11.88 78.30
N LYS A 204 -54.62 -11.23 78.48
CA LYS A 204 -55.29 -10.43 77.43
C LYS A 204 -54.46 -9.21 77.05
N ASP A 205 -53.85 -8.54 78.03
CA ASP A 205 -52.97 -7.39 77.78
C ASP A 205 -51.71 -7.81 77.03
N LYS A 206 -51.10 -8.96 77.39
CA LYS A 206 -50.01 -9.57 76.62
C LYS A 206 -50.41 -9.90 75.19
N GLU A 207 -51.60 -10.49 74.98
CA GLU A 207 -52.09 -10.75 73.61
C GLU A 207 -52.32 -9.46 72.81
N TYR A 208 -52.88 -8.41 73.44
CA TYR A 208 -53.11 -7.12 72.81
C TYR A 208 -51.80 -6.45 72.39
N LEU A 209 -50.82 -6.39 73.29
CA LEU A 209 -49.48 -5.88 72.99
C LEU A 209 -48.75 -6.74 71.95
N ASN A 210 -48.94 -8.06 71.94
CA ASN A 210 -48.39 -8.92 70.89
C ASN A 210 -49.01 -8.64 69.51
N ARG A 211 -50.33 -8.40 69.44
CA ARG A 211 -51.01 -7.99 68.19
C ARG A 211 -50.47 -6.65 67.69
N GLN A 212 -50.35 -5.65 68.57
CA GLN A 212 -49.77 -4.35 68.22
C GLN A 212 -48.31 -4.44 67.75
N ASN A 213 -47.46 -5.21 68.43
CA ASN A 213 -46.07 -5.44 67.99
C ASN A 213 -46.02 -6.13 66.62
N MET A 214 -46.91 -7.08 66.34
CA MET A 214 -46.98 -7.71 65.02
C MET A 214 -47.41 -6.72 63.93
N GLU A 215 -48.41 -5.87 64.19
CA GLU A 215 -48.80 -4.79 63.27
C GLU A 215 -47.68 -3.79 63.02
N LEU A 216 -46.94 -3.40 64.07
CA LEU A 216 -45.79 -2.49 63.94
C LEU A 216 -44.66 -3.14 63.14
N ASN A 217 -44.31 -4.39 63.41
CA ASN A 217 -43.30 -5.14 62.65
C ASN A 217 -43.65 -5.23 61.16
N VAL A 218 -44.92 -5.46 60.81
CA VAL A 218 -45.39 -5.48 59.41
C VAL A 218 -45.29 -4.09 58.77
N ARG A 219 -45.57 -3.00 59.52
CA ARG A 219 -45.39 -1.62 59.04
C ARG A 219 -43.92 -1.26 58.85
N CYS A 220 -43.03 -1.65 59.78
CA CYS A 220 -41.59 -1.47 59.67
C CYS A 220 -41.04 -2.21 58.45
N ALA A 221 -41.36 -3.51 58.30
CA ALA A 221 -40.98 -4.29 57.13
C ALA A 221 -41.43 -3.62 55.83
N HIS A 222 -42.69 -3.14 55.74
CA HIS A 222 -43.16 -2.43 54.55
C HIS A 222 -42.48 -1.07 54.30
N GLN A 223 -41.99 -0.40 55.35
CA GLN A 223 -41.20 0.83 55.23
C GLN A 223 -39.76 0.56 54.79
N GLU A 224 -39.14 -0.51 55.27
CA GLU A 224 -37.82 -1.00 54.82
C GLU A 224 -37.88 -1.38 53.33
N ASP A 225 -38.87 -2.20 52.97
CA ASP A 225 -39.24 -2.61 51.61
C ASP A 225 -39.50 -1.39 50.67
N HIS A 226 -39.95 -0.25 51.21
CA HIS A 226 -40.13 1.01 50.47
C HIS A 226 -38.82 1.83 50.37
N LEU A 227 -38.02 1.85 51.43
CA LEU A 227 -36.69 2.47 51.44
C LEU A 227 -35.74 1.80 50.46
N ASP A 228 -35.74 0.47 50.36
CA ASP A 228 -34.87 -0.27 49.44
C ASP A 228 -35.23 -0.02 47.96
N ARG A 229 -36.53 0.09 47.66
CA ARG A 229 -37.02 0.52 46.34
C ARG A 229 -36.56 1.94 46.00
N LEU A 230 -36.64 2.88 46.95
CA LEU A 230 -36.17 4.25 46.75
C LEU A 230 -34.64 4.33 46.63
N GLN A 231 -33.89 3.51 47.37
CA GLN A 231 -32.43 3.41 47.24
C GLN A 231 -32.05 2.89 45.85
N THR A 232 -32.70 1.82 45.38
CA THR A 232 -32.49 1.28 44.02
C THR A 232 -32.76 2.35 42.95
N GLN A 233 -33.90 3.06 43.03
CA GLN A 233 -34.22 4.15 42.11
C GLN A 233 -33.22 5.33 42.18
N LEU A 234 -32.69 5.62 43.37
CA LEU A 234 -31.65 6.64 43.57
C LEU A 234 -30.31 6.22 42.95
N GLU A 235 -29.99 4.92 42.92
CA GLU A 235 -28.78 4.39 42.28
C GLU A 235 -28.93 4.32 40.75
N ASP A 236 -30.06 3.84 40.24
CA ASP A 236 -30.38 3.86 38.82
C ASP A 236 -30.37 5.29 38.24
N THR A 237 -30.90 6.28 38.97
CA THR A 237 -30.88 7.69 38.54
C THR A 237 -29.51 8.35 38.64
N LYS A 238 -28.68 8.02 39.64
CA LYS A 238 -27.26 8.43 39.67
C LYS A 238 -26.51 7.87 38.46
N LYS A 239 -26.67 6.57 38.18
CA LYS A 239 -26.03 5.87 37.07
C LYS A 239 -26.47 6.40 35.71
N ALA A 240 -27.78 6.55 35.47
CA ALA A 240 -28.29 7.11 34.22
C ALA A 240 -27.81 8.55 33.96
N ARG A 241 -27.62 9.34 35.04
CA ARG A 241 -26.98 10.66 34.99
C ARG A 241 -25.48 10.57 34.66
N GLU A 242 -24.76 9.61 35.23
CA GLU A 242 -23.33 9.39 34.96
C GLU A 242 -23.09 8.90 33.52
N ASP A 243 -23.88 7.92 33.05
CA ASP A 243 -23.96 7.49 31.65
C ASP A 243 -24.20 8.67 30.68
N ALA A 244 -25.05 9.63 31.07
CA ALA A 244 -25.34 10.82 30.28
C ALA A 244 -24.18 11.83 30.30
N TYR A 245 -23.49 12.00 31.43
CA TYR A 245 -22.27 12.81 31.49
C TYR A 245 -21.15 12.20 30.66
N GLU A 246 -20.95 10.88 30.70
CA GLU A 246 -19.93 10.20 29.88
C GLU A 246 -20.21 10.39 28.39
N LYS A 247 -21.47 10.22 27.95
CA LYS A 247 -21.89 10.48 26.55
C LYS A 247 -21.69 11.95 26.13
N ASN A 248 -21.91 12.90 27.04
CA ASN A 248 -21.69 14.33 26.77
C ASN A 248 -20.19 14.69 26.72
N VAL A 249 -19.36 14.06 27.56
CA VAL A 249 -17.90 14.23 27.54
C VAL A 249 -17.29 13.58 26.30
N SER A 250 -17.66 12.33 25.99
CA SER A 250 -17.11 11.60 24.84
C SER A 250 -17.48 12.25 23.50
N SER A 251 -18.72 12.73 23.35
CA SER A 251 -19.14 13.45 22.15
C SER A 251 -18.46 14.81 22.02
N ARG A 252 -18.36 15.60 23.11
CA ARG A 252 -17.58 16.85 23.14
C ARG A 252 -16.13 16.62 22.71
N ASP A 253 -15.48 15.60 23.28
CA ASP A 253 -14.06 15.35 23.05
C ASP A 253 -13.79 14.71 21.68
N HIS A 254 -14.73 13.92 21.15
CA HIS A 254 -14.76 13.47 19.77
C HIS A 254 -14.84 14.66 18.80
N TYR A 255 -15.83 15.56 18.95
CA TYR A 255 -15.95 16.74 18.09
C TYR A 255 -14.75 17.68 18.21
N LYS A 256 -14.24 17.92 19.42
CA LYS A 256 -12.99 18.67 19.63
C LYS A 256 -11.84 18.04 18.84
N THR A 257 -11.65 16.73 18.95
CA THR A 257 -10.60 16.00 18.23
C THR A 257 -10.79 16.07 16.72
N GLU A 258 -12.03 16.00 16.21
CA GLU A 258 -12.31 16.21 14.80
C GLU A 258 -11.94 17.61 14.32
N TYR A 259 -12.31 18.66 15.05
CA TYR A 259 -11.97 20.05 14.67
C TYR A 259 -10.46 20.30 14.75
N GLU A 260 -9.77 19.77 15.76
CA GLU A 260 -8.31 19.83 15.86
C GLU A 260 -7.60 19.04 14.76
N ASN A 261 -8.15 17.88 14.35
CA ASN A 261 -7.65 17.12 13.19
C ASN A 261 -7.85 17.93 11.90
N LYS A 262 -9.08 18.39 11.62
CA LYS A 262 -9.41 19.16 10.40
C LYS A 262 -8.54 20.42 10.28
N LEU A 263 -8.32 21.15 11.39
CA LEU A 263 -7.45 22.31 11.44
C LEU A 263 -5.96 21.95 11.23
N ARG A 264 -5.48 20.85 11.84
CA ARG A 264 -4.11 20.35 11.58
C ARG A 264 -3.92 19.97 10.11
N ASP A 265 -4.87 19.25 9.53
CA ASP A 265 -4.85 18.85 8.12
C ASP A 265 -4.93 20.05 7.17
N GLU A 266 -5.63 21.13 7.54
CA GLU A 266 -5.70 22.38 6.76
C GLU A 266 -4.40 23.17 6.83
N LEU A 267 -3.83 23.31 8.03
CA LEU A 267 -2.52 23.94 8.22
C LEU A 267 -1.44 23.18 7.46
N GLU A 268 -1.46 21.85 7.47
CA GLU A 268 -0.49 21.04 6.75
C GLU A 268 -0.72 21.05 5.22
N ARG A 269 -1.98 21.06 4.76
CA ARG A 269 -2.31 21.33 3.35
C ARG A 269 -1.80 22.70 2.87
N ILE A 270 -1.86 23.74 3.72
CA ILE A 270 -1.31 25.07 3.41
C ILE A 270 0.22 25.06 3.41
N ARG A 271 0.87 24.42 4.38
CA ARG A 271 2.34 24.25 4.44
C ARG A 271 2.89 23.51 3.23
N MET A 272 2.26 22.40 2.84
CA MET A 272 2.69 21.62 1.68
C MET A 272 2.49 22.38 0.36
N LYS A 273 1.38 23.11 0.20
CA LYS A 273 1.17 23.99 -0.96
C LYS A 273 2.20 25.10 -1.05
N THR A 274 2.37 25.88 0.03
CA THR A 274 3.34 26.99 0.07
C THR A 274 4.78 26.51 -0.12
N SER A 275 5.16 25.36 0.46
CA SER A 275 6.47 24.74 0.23
C SER A 275 6.64 24.34 -1.25
N HIS A 276 5.64 23.71 -1.86
CA HIS A 276 5.69 23.33 -3.26
C HIS A 276 5.71 24.54 -4.22
N GLU A 277 5.00 25.62 -3.88
CA GLU A 277 5.02 26.89 -4.61
C GLU A 277 6.41 27.55 -4.51
N ILE A 278 7.03 27.56 -3.32
CA ILE A 278 8.40 28.04 -3.11
C ILE A 278 9.41 27.20 -3.91
N GLU A 279 9.34 25.88 -3.84
CA GLU A 279 10.17 24.98 -4.66
C GLU A 279 9.97 25.22 -6.16
N SER A 280 8.73 25.47 -6.59
CA SER A 280 8.41 25.70 -8.01
C SER A 280 8.96 27.04 -8.50
N LEU A 281 8.86 28.08 -7.69
CA LEU A 281 9.48 29.38 -7.96
C LEU A 281 11.02 29.29 -7.94
N GLN A 282 11.61 28.54 -7.01
CA GLN A 282 13.06 28.29 -6.98
C GLN A 282 13.52 27.50 -8.21
N ARG A 283 12.81 26.45 -8.62
CA ARG A 283 13.08 25.69 -9.86
C ARG A 283 12.95 26.59 -11.09
N ALA A 284 11.84 27.31 -11.25
CA ALA A 284 11.61 28.21 -12.38
C ALA A 284 12.66 29.33 -12.45
N SER A 285 13.01 29.95 -11.31
CA SER A 285 14.06 30.97 -11.22
C SER A 285 15.43 30.40 -11.58
N LYS A 286 15.81 29.23 -11.06
CA LYS A 286 17.04 28.53 -11.43
C LYS A 286 17.09 28.23 -12.93
N GLU A 287 16.02 27.67 -13.49
CA GLU A 287 15.96 27.38 -14.93
C GLU A 287 16.01 28.66 -15.78
N MET A 288 15.43 29.78 -15.32
CA MET A 288 15.53 31.09 -15.99
C MET A 288 16.99 31.54 -16.05
N TYR A 289 17.71 31.52 -14.92
CA TYR A 289 19.14 31.83 -14.89
C TYR A 289 19.99 30.84 -15.71
N GLU A 290 19.63 29.55 -15.76
CA GLU A 290 20.31 28.54 -16.59
C GLU A 290 19.98 28.67 -18.10
N ARG A 291 18.83 29.23 -18.47
CA ARG A 291 18.50 29.63 -19.85
C ARG A 291 19.31 30.87 -20.23
N GLU A 292 19.28 31.91 -19.39
CA GLU A 292 20.04 33.15 -19.63
C GLU A 292 21.55 32.90 -19.71
N ASN A 293 22.12 32.09 -18.80
CA ASN A 293 23.53 31.71 -18.85
C ASN A 293 23.91 30.93 -20.12
N ARG A 294 22.98 30.16 -20.71
CA ARG A 294 23.21 29.50 -22.01
C ARG A 294 23.16 30.50 -23.15
N ASN A 295 22.12 31.34 -23.21
CA ASN A 295 21.99 32.40 -24.21
C ASN A 295 23.21 33.35 -24.21
N LEU A 296 23.74 33.70 -23.04
CA LEU A 296 24.94 34.53 -22.90
C LEU A 296 26.22 33.81 -23.36
N ARG A 297 26.36 32.50 -23.11
CA ARG A 297 27.48 31.69 -23.62
C ARG A 297 27.40 31.54 -25.14
N GLU A 298 26.23 31.22 -25.68
CA GLU A 298 25.97 31.11 -27.12
C GLU A 298 26.19 32.46 -27.83
N SER A 299 25.75 33.57 -27.23
CA SER A 299 26.02 34.92 -27.74
C SER A 299 27.52 35.26 -27.74
N ARG A 300 28.23 34.97 -26.63
CA ARG A 300 29.70 35.10 -26.54
C ARG A 300 30.40 34.25 -27.61
N ASP A 301 30.01 33.00 -27.78
CA ASP A 301 30.69 32.07 -28.68
C ASP A 301 30.43 32.42 -30.15
N ASN A 302 29.23 32.89 -30.49
CA ASN A 302 28.95 33.52 -31.79
C ASN A 302 29.81 34.78 -32.03
N ALA A 303 29.96 35.65 -31.01
CA ALA A 303 30.81 36.84 -31.12
C ALA A 303 32.31 36.49 -31.26
N VAL A 304 32.79 35.42 -30.62
CA VAL A 304 34.15 34.89 -30.81
C VAL A 304 34.33 34.38 -32.24
N ILE A 305 33.38 33.58 -32.76
CA ILE A 305 33.40 33.08 -34.15
C ILE A 305 33.43 34.23 -35.15
N GLU A 306 32.62 35.27 -34.96
CA GLU A 306 32.60 36.43 -35.87
C GLU A 306 33.87 37.27 -35.77
N LYS A 307 34.43 37.44 -34.56
CA LYS A 307 35.75 38.05 -34.35
C LYS A 307 36.87 37.24 -35.01
N ASP A 308 36.82 35.91 -34.99
CA ASP A 308 37.82 35.07 -35.68
C ASP A 308 37.66 35.07 -37.21
N ARG A 309 36.43 35.18 -37.73
CA ARG A 309 36.18 35.48 -39.16
C ARG A 309 36.78 36.83 -39.55
N ALA A 310 36.56 37.87 -38.75
CA ALA A 310 37.11 39.20 -39.00
C ALA A 310 38.65 39.21 -38.98
N LEU A 311 39.29 38.55 -38.00
CA LEU A 311 40.76 38.40 -37.96
C LEU A 311 41.31 37.60 -39.14
N ASN A 312 40.57 36.63 -39.68
CA ASN A 312 40.99 35.91 -40.88
C ASN A 312 40.84 36.77 -42.14
N ALA A 313 39.76 37.56 -42.26
CA ALA A 313 39.59 38.52 -43.33
C ALA A 313 40.64 39.65 -43.28
N GLU A 314 41.05 40.09 -42.09
CA GLU A 314 42.17 40.99 -41.86
C GLU A 314 43.49 40.38 -42.36
N ARG A 315 43.82 39.14 -41.95
CA ARG A 315 45.03 38.43 -42.41
C ARG A 315 45.03 38.25 -43.93
N ASP A 316 43.90 37.89 -44.52
CA ASP A 316 43.74 37.76 -45.97
C ASP A 316 43.84 39.10 -46.72
N ALA A 317 43.52 40.22 -46.07
CA ALA A 317 43.71 41.57 -46.62
C ALA A 317 45.16 42.03 -46.48
N GLN A 318 45.78 41.78 -45.32
CA GLN A 318 47.19 42.06 -45.07
C GLN A 318 48.09 41.28 -46.03
N ALA A 319 47.87 39.96 -46.20
CA ALA A 319 48.63 39.14 -47.14
C ALA A 319 48.51 39.61 -48.60
N LYS A 320 47.36 40.19 -48.99
CA LYS A 320 47.19 40.82 -50.33
C LYS A 320 47.90 42.18 -50.42
N TYR A 321 47.94 42.95 -49.33
CA TYR A 321 48.69 44.20 -49.25
C TYR A 321 50.20 43.93 -49.30
N ASP A 322 50.70 42.93 -48.58
CA ASP A 322 52.10 42.51 -48.59
C ASP A 322 52.50 42.02 -50.00
N GLN A 323 51.66 41.19 -50.65
CA GLN A 323 51.85 40.81 -52.05
C GLN A 323 51.86 42.01 -53.02
N LEU A 324 51.06 43.04 -52.75
CA LEU A 324 51.04 44.27 -53.56
C LEU A 324 52.29 45.13 -53.31
N LEU A 325 52.82 45.15 -52.07
CA LEU A 325 54.11 45.77 -51.75
C LEU A 325 55.29 45.04 -52.40
N ASP A 326 55.27 43.71 -52.42
CA ASP A 326 56.27 42.91 -53.15
C ASP A 326 56.21 43.18 -54.65
N GLN A 327 55.01 43.20 -55.24
CA GLN A 327 54.81 43.56 -56.66
C GLN A 327 55.26 45.00 -56.95
N PHE A 328 54.93 45.95 -56.08
CA PHE A 328 55.38 47.35 -56.22
C PHE A 328 56.91 47.44 -56.13
N SER A 329 57.54 46.72 -55.19
CA SER A 329 58.99 46.70 -55.03
C SER A 329 59.70 46.05 -56.22
N GLN A 330 59.15 44.97 -56.76
CA GLN A 330 59.64 44.34 -58.00
C GLN A 330 59.47 45.26 -59.22
N LEU A 331 58.32 45.92 -59.36
CA LEU A 331 58.07 46.90 -60.41
C LEU A 331 59.03 48.09 -60.29
N GLN A 332 59.24 48.61 -59.08
CA GLN A 332 60.21 49.68 -58.81
C GLN A 332 61.63 49.23 -59.19
N LEU A 333 62.10 48.07 -58.72
CA LEU A 333 63.42 47.54 -59.09
C LEU A 333 63.57 47.35 -60.60
N SER A 334 62.53 46.88 -61.30
CA SER A 334 62.54 46.73 -62.76
C SER A 334 62.55 48.09 -63.49
N SER A 335 61.86 49.09 -62.94
CA SER A 335 61.85 50.46 -63.44
C SER A 335 63.20 51.13 -63.22
N ASP A 336 63.79 51.00 -62.03
CA ASP A 336 65.09 51.54 -61.69
C ASP A 336 66.20 50.86 -62.52
N SER A 337 66.13 49.55 -62.76
CA SER A 337 67.04 48.87 -63.68
C SER A 337 66.86 49.36 -65.11
N ARG A 338 65.62 49.58 -65.57
CA ARG A 338 65.33 50.10 -66.92
C ARG A 338 65.76 51.56 -67.09
N VAL A 339 65.65 52.39 -66.05
CA VAL A 339 66.18 53.75 -66.01
C VAL A 339 67.71 53.70 -66.05
N ALA A 340 68.36 52.80 -65.31
CA ALA A 340 69.82 52.60 -65.37
C ALA A 340 70.29 52.13 -66.76
N GLU A 341 69.58 51.20 -67.40
CA GLU A 341 69.81 50.81 -68.81
C GLU A 341 69.71 52.02 -69.74
N LEU A 342 68.62 52.78 -69.68
CA LEU A 342 68.38 53.93 -70.54
C LEU A 342 69.40 55.04 -70.30
N LEU A 343 69.78 55.32 -69.05
CA LEU A 343 70.86 56.25 -68.71
C LEU A 343 72.21 55.79 -69.27
N ASN A 344 72.50 54.48 -69.26
CA ASN A 344 73.72 53.95 -69.86
C ASN A 344 73.67 53.96 -71.39
N GLN A 345 72.52 53.71 -72.02
CA GLN A 345 72.32 53.91 -73.46
C GLN A 345 72.48 55.37 -73.86
N VAL A 346 71.96 56.32 -73.08
CA VAL A 346 72.14 57.76 -73.30
C VAL A 346 73.62 58.17 -73.14
N LYS A 347 74.35 57.64 -72.15
CA LYS A 347 75.81 57.84 -72.04
C LYS A 347 76.55 57.30 -73.27
N LEU A 348 76.24 56.09 -73.72
CA LEU A 348 76.84 55.49 -74.92
C LEU A 348 76.53 56.34 -76.18
N LYS A 349 75.28 56.77 -76.36
CA LYS A 349 74.88 57.66 -77.47
C LYS A 349 75.52 59.05 -77.37
N LYS A 350 75.78 59.56 -76.16
CA LYS A 350 76.57 60.78 -75.94
C LYS A 350 78.03 60.59 -76.36
N PHE A 351 78.69 59.49 -75.98
CA PHE A 351 80.06 59.20 -76.44
C PHE A 351 80.15 58.94 -77.96
N GLU A 352 79.15 58.27 -78.55
CA GLU A 352 79.05 58.12 -80.01
C GLU A 352 78.86 59.47 -80.71
N LEU A 353 78.03 60.36 -80.15
CA LEU A 353 77.82 61.71 -80.65
C LEU A 353 79.10 62.56 -80.52
N GLU A 354 79.77 62.57 -79.37
CA GLU A 354 81.02 63.28 -79.14
C GLU A 354 82.13 62.81 -80.10
N ARG A 355 82.26 61.49 -80.30
CA ARG A 355 83.18 60.92 -81.31
C ARG A 355 82.80 61.38 -82.72
N SER A 356 81.51 61.38 -83.06
CA SER A 356 81.03 61.80 -84.39
C SER A 356 81.21 63.31 -84.60
N GLN A 357 81.09 64.12 -83.54
CA GLN A 357 81.36 65.55 -83.54
C GLN A 357 82.85 65.83 -83.74
N MET A 358 83.76 65.13 -83.06
CA MET A 358 85.20 65.29 -83.32
C MET A 358 85.54 64.95 -84.79
N VAL A 359 84.99 63.86 -85.34
CA VAL A 359 85.17 63.52 -86.77
C VAL A 359 84.54 64.55 -87.70
N GLN A 360 83.39 65.13 -87.34
CA GLN A 360 82.77 66.24 -88.09
C GLN A 360 83.64 67.50 -88.05
N GLU A 361 84.22 67.84 -86.90
CA GLU A 361 85.10 68.99 -86.77
C GLU A 361 86.43 68.78 -87.51
N GLU A 362 87.02 67.58 -87.44
CA GLU A 362 88.21 67.21 -88.20
C GLU A 362 87.95 67.27 -89.71
N THR A 363 86.83 66.71 -90.20
CA THR A 363 86.47 66.80 -91.62
C THR A 363 86.13 68.22 -92.05
N ALA A 364 85.53 69.05 -91.19
CA ALA A 364 85.30 70.48 -91.46
C ALA A 364 86.60 71.31 -91.48
N ARG A 365 87.56 71.04 -90.57
CA ARG A 365 88.91 71.62 -90.59
C ARG A 365 89.65 71.24 -91.88
N ASN A 366 89.62 69.96 -92.26
CA ASN A 366 90.21 69.47 -93.50
C ASN A 366 89.56 70.10 -94.74
N LEU A 367 88.23 70.23 -94.76
CA LEU A 367 87.51 70.91 -95.85
C LEU A 367 87.91 72.39 -95.94
N SER A 368 88.05 73.09 -94.81
CA SER A 368 88.50 74.48 -94.78
C SER A 368 89.95 74.64 -95.27
N LEU A 369 90.85 73.71 -94.93
CA LEU A 369 92.21 73.68 -95.49
C LEU A 369 92.17 73.46 -97.01
N CYS A 370 91.40 72.49 -97.50
CA CYS A 370 91.21 72.28 -98.94
C CYS A 370 90.60 73.50 -99.65
N GLN A 371 89.68 74.24 -99.00
CA GLN A 371 89.13 75.48 -99.55
C GLN A 371 90.20 76.57 -99.66
N ILE A 372 91.05 76.74 -98.64
CA ILE A 372 92.18 77.70 -98.67
C ILE A 372 93.20 77.30 -99.76
N GLU A 373 93.43 76.01 -99.98
CA GLU A 373 94.26 75.54 -101.09
C GLU A 373 93.60 75.82 -102.46
N CYS A 374 92.30 75.54 -102.62
CA CYS A 374 91.55 75.89 -103.83
C CYS A 374 91.60 77.40 -104.12
N GLU A 375 91.37 78.27 -103.13
CA GLU A 375 91.52 79.72 -103.29
C GLU A 375 92.94 80.12 -103.73
N LYS A 376 93.97 79.50 -103.14
CA LYS A 376 95.38 79.73 -103.48
C LYS A 376 95.73 79.23 -104.89
N HIS A 377 95.03 78.22 -105.40
CA HIS A 377 95.12 77.79 -106.79
C HIS A 377 94.35 78.72 -107.73
N GLN A 378 93.15 79.17 -107.36
CA GLN A 378 92.35 80.11 -108.15
C GLN A 378 93.05 81.48 -108.30
N LYS A 379 93.58 82.05 -107.23
CA LYS A 379 94.34 83.32 -107.25
C LYS A 379 95.62 83.23 -108.10
N LYS A 380 96.16 82.02 -108.34
CA LYS A 380 97.24 81.80 -109.31
C LYS A 380 96.71 81.77 -110.75
N LEU A 381 95.54 81.16 -110.98
CA LEU A 381 94.90 81.10 -112.29
C LEU A 381 94.55 82.51 -112.79
N GLU A 382 93.88 83.30 -111.95
CA GLU A 382 93.52 84.70 -112.21
C GLU A 382 94.75 85.56 -112.56
N ALA A 383 95.88 85.33 -111.88
CA ALA A 383 97.15 86.00 -112.17
C ALA A 383 97.85 85.52 -113.47
N THR A 384 97.52 84.33 -113.99
CA THR A 384 97.97 83.89 -115.32
C THR A 384 97.05 84.36 -116.45
N GLU A 385 95.75 84.51 -116.19
CA GLU A 385 94.76 84.95 -117.17
C GLU A 385 94.92 86.44 -117.53
N THR A 386 95.22 87.30 -116.55
CA THR A 386 95.54 88.71 -116.81
C THR A 386 96.75 88.85 -117.73
N HIS A 387 97.84 88.15 -117.43
CA HIS A 387 99.06 88.20 -118.25
C HIS A 387 98.86 87.61 -119.66
N HIS A 388 97.90 86.67 -119.82
CA HIS A 388 97.53 86.15 -121.13
C HIS A 388 96.77 87.17 -121.99
N THR A 389 95.86 87.94 -121.39
CA THR A 389 95.08 88.97 -122.13
C THR A 389 95.95 90.14 -122.59
N GLU A 390 96.99 90.53 -121.83
CA GLU A 390 97.99 91.51 -122.26
C GLU A 390 98.75 91.06 -123.53
N LEU A 391 99.23 89.80 -123.55
CA LEU A 391 99.91 89.22 -124.71
C LEU A 391 98.97 89.07 -125.91
N GLN A 392 97.69 88.75 -125.67
CA GLN A 392 96.68 88.63 -126.72
C GLN A 392 96.43 89.98 -127.42
N ALA A 393 96.41 91.10 -126.69
CA ALA A 393 96.26 92.44 -127.26
C ALA A 393 97.42 92.81 -128.21
N GLN A 394 98.67 92.49 -127.85
CA GLN A 394 99.84 92.72 -128.71
C GLN A 394 99.80 91.88 -129.99
N ASN A 395 99.20 90.69 -129.93
CA ASN A 395 99.09 89.77 -131.07
C ASN A 395 98.10 90.29 -132.13
N CYS A 396 97.00 90.92 -131.71
CA CYS A 396 96.04 91.55 -132.61
C CYS A 396 96.67 92.69 -133.44
N GLU A 397 97.59 93.47 -132.87
CA GLU A 397 98.31 94.54 -133.60
C GLU A 397 99.23 93.96 -134.68
N GLN A 398 99.88 92.82 -134.41
CA GLN A 398 100.69 92.09 -135.40
C GLN A 398 99.82 91.54 -136.54
N GLN A 399 98.65 90.98 -136.23
CA GLN A 399 97.71 90.47 -137.24
C GLN A 399 97.17 91.55 -138.18
N ALA A 400 96.96 92.78 -137.69
CA ALA A 400 96.55 93.90 -138.54
C ALA A 400 97.59 94.25 -139.63
N ARG A 401 98.88 94.01 -139.39
CA ARG A 401 99.93 94.13 -140.41
C ARG A 401 99.96 92.96 -141.39
N LEU A 402 99.65 91.73 -140.95
CA LEU A 402 99.61 90.57 -141.84
C LEU A 402 98.50 90.69 -142.88
N ALA A 403 97.33 91.22 -142.49
CA ALA A 403 96.20 91.43 -143.40
C ALA A 403 96.53 92.30 -144.63
N THR A 404 97.46 93.26 -144.52
CA THR A 404 97.88 94.09 -145.68
C THR A 404 98.82 93.35 -146.63
N TYR A 405 99.50 92.29 -146.19
CA TYR A 405 100.28 91.39 -147.06
C TYR A 405 99.38 90.34 -147.73
N GLU A 406 98.42 89.75 -147.01
CA GLU A 406 97.44 88.80 -147.58
C GLU A 406 96.63 89.40 -148.75
N GLN A 407 96.45 90.73 -148.76
CA GLN A 407 95.70 91.40 -149.81
C GLN A 407 96.47 91.47 -151.13
N LEU A 408 97.82 91.47 -151.10
CA LEU A 408 98.68 91.32 -152.27
C LEU A 408 98.74 89.87 -152.78
N GLU A 409 98.60 88.87 -151.91
CA GLU A 409 98.51 87.46 -152.34
C GLU A 409 97.20 87.17 -153.09
N LYS A 410 96.07 87.78 -152.68
CA LYS A 410 94.77 87.60 -153.35
C LYS A 410 94.77 88.10 -154.81
N GLU A 411 95.53 89.15 -155.11
CA GLU A 411 95.73 89.65 -156.49
C GLU A 411 96.53 88.68 -157.37
N LEU A 412 97.32 87.76 -156.78
CA LEU A 412 98.04 86.69 -157.49
C LEU A 412 97.19 85.41 -157.64
N ASP A 413 96.32 85.12 -156.68
CA ASP A 413 95.42 83.96 -156.72
C ASP A 413 94.33 84.10 -157.80
N ASP A 414 93.75 85.29 -158.00
CA ASP A 414 92.74 85.50 -159.05
C ASP A 414 93.30 85.28 -160.47
N VAL A 415 94.57 85.66 -160.71
CA VAL A 415 95.29 85.36 -161.97
C VAL A 415 95.42 83.84 -162.16
N THR A 416 95.68 83.10 -161.09
CA THR A 416 95.76 81.63 -161.10
C THR A 416 94.38 80.98 -161.33
N MET A 417 93.31 81.55 -160.77
CA MET A 417 91.93 81.08 -160.93
C MET A 417 91.34 81.36 -162.31
N GLN A 418 91.79 82.40 -163.02
CA GLN A 418 91.45 82.63 -164.42
C GLN A 418 92.15 81.64 -165.35
N ALA A 419 93.45 81.35 -165.12
CA ALA A 419 94.20 80.38 -165.92
C ALA A 419 93.60 78.96 -165.86
N ALA A 420 92.96 78.58 -164.75
CA ALA A 420 92.34 77.27 -164.57
C ALA A 420 91.02 77.04 -165.33
N LYS A 421 90.51 78.04 -166.07
CA LYS A 421 89.22 77.99 -166.80
C LYS A 421 89.36 78.06 -168.33
N MET A 422 90.57 78.14 -168.86
CA MET A 422 90.86 78.17 -170.30
C MET A 422 91.22 76.75 -170.80
N GLU A 423 90.65 76.33 -171.94
CA GLU A 423 90.70 74.91 -172.39
C GLU A 423 91.28 74.71 -173.81
N ASN A 424 92.05 75.69 -174.31
CA ASN A 424 92.96 75.51 -175.45
C ASN A 424 94.41 75.41 -174.93
N GLU A 425 95.26 74.58 -175.54
CA GLU A 425 96.57 74.22 -174.96
C GLU A 425 97.72 75.22 -175.20
N ASP A 426 97.55 76.20 -176.10
CA ASP A 426 98.60 77.17 -176.45
C ASP A 426 98.56 78.47 -175.63
N GLU A 427 99.75 79.07 -175.45
CA GLU A 427 100.02 80.37 -174.81
C GLU A 427 99.51 80.59 -173.35
N PRO A 428 100.06 79.87 -172.35
CA PRO A 428 100.05 80.37 -170.95
C PRO A 428 100.83 81.71 -170.80
N GLU A 429 101.55 82.14 -171.82
CA GLU A 429 102.36 83.36 -171.87
C GLU A 429 101.52 84.61 -172.22
N ARG A 430 100.35 84.45 -172.87
CA ARG A 430 99.47 85.57 -173.25
C ARG A 430 98.75 86.22 -172.07
N VAL A 431 98.46 85.44 -171.03
CA VAL A 431 97.72 85.88 -169.84
C VAL A 431 98.64 86.59 -168.83
N LEU A 432 99.94 86.24 -168.77
CA LEU A 432 100.91 87.04 -168.00
C LEU A 432 101.15 88.40 -168.66
N PHE A 433 101.14 88.48 -169.99
CA PHE A 433 101.48 89.70 -170.72
C PHE A 433 100.45 90.83 -170.53
N SER A 434 99.18 90.52 -170.27
CA SER A 434 98.15 91.53 -169.96
C SER A 434 98.28 92.17 -168.58
N TYR A 435 99.16 91.66 -167.71
CA TYR A 435 99.38 92.17 -166.34
C TYR A 435 100.76 92.84 -166.14
N GLY A 436 101.48 93.15 -167.21
CA GLY A 436 102.58 94.13 -167.20
C GLY A 436 103.93 93.67 -166.62
N TYR A 437 104.16 92.36 -166.49
CA TYR A 437 105.43 91.81 -166.00
C TYR A 437 106.38 91.45 -167.16
N ASP A 438 107.31 92.36 -167.47
CA ASP A 438 108.36 92.16 -168.48
C ASP A 438 109.59 91.43 -167.91
N ALA A 439 110.13 90.50 -168.71
CA ALA A 439 111.43 89.81 -168.58
C ALA A 439 111.75 88.92 -167.33
N ASN A 440 112.33 87.74 -167.63
CA ASN A 440 113.07 86.83 -166.73
C ASN A 440 112.28 86.08 -165.61
N ILE A 441 111.63 84.97 -165.99
CA ILE A 441 111.01 84.00 -165.06
C ILE A 441 111.88 82.72 -164.94
N PRO A 442 112.36 82.33 -163.75
CA PRO A 442 113.04 81.05 -163.52
C PRO A 442 112.10 79.83 -163.59
N THR A 443 112.63 78.70 -164.08
CA THR A 443 111.84 77.57 -164.61
C THR A 443 111.10 76.69 -163.58
N THR A 444 111.35 76.85 -162.27
CA THR A 444 110.74 76.01 -161.22
C THR A 444 109.26 76.30 -160.97
N ALA A 445 108.82 77.55 -161.10
CA ALA A 445 107.40 77.93 -160.94
C ALA A 445 106.50 77.25 -161.99
N LYS A 446 106.98 77.18 -163.25
CA LYS A 446 106.27 76.63 -164.42
C LYS A 446 105.88 75.14 -164.26
N ARG A 447 106.51 74.41 -163.33
CA ARG A 447 106.17 73.00 -162.98
C ARG A 447 105.16 72.87 -161.84
N ARG A 448 105.19 73.76 -160.82
CA ARG A 448 104.27 73.69 -159.67
C ARG A 448 102.81 73.92 -160.07
N LEU A 449 102.56 74.90 -160.95
CA LEU A 449 101.20 75.29 -161.35
C LEU A 449 100.41 74.16 -162.05
N LYS A 450 101.09 73.23 -162.76
CA LYS A 450 100.44 72.05 -163.35
C LYS A 450 100.04 70.98 -162.32
N GLN A 451 100.61 70.97 -161.11
CA GLN A 451 100.30 69.95 -160.09
C GLN A 451 99.09 70.33 -159.23
N SER A 452 98.91 71.61 -158.89
CA SER A 452 97.77 72.08 -158.08
C SER A 452 96.42 71.81 -158.78
N VAL A 453 96.34 72.06 -160.09
CA VAL A 453 95.12 71.87 -160.90
C VAL A 453 94.62 70.41 -160.90
N HIS A 454 95.49 69.42 -160.77
CA HIS A 454 95.09 68.01 -160.75
C HIS A 454 94.53 67.55 -159.40
N LEU A 455 95.03 68.09 -158.27
CA LEU A 455 94.59 67.67 -156.93
C LEU A 455 93.13 68.05 -156.66
N ALA A 456 92.70 69.23 -157.10
CA ALA A 456 91.34 69.74 -156.92
C ALA A 456 90.24 68.81 -157.47
N ARG A 457 90.54 68.03 -158.54
CA ARG A 457 89.57 67.15 -159.20
C ARG A 457 89.25 65.86 -158.42
N ARG A 458 90.05 65.48 -157.41
CA ARG A 458 89.90 64.20 -156.68
C ARG A 458 88.88 64.23 -155.54
N VAL A 459 88.68 65.39 -154.90
CA VAL A 459 87.91 65.51 -153.64
C VAL A 459 86.41 65.32 -153.86
N LEU A 460 85.86 65.90 -154.93
CA LEU A 460 84.43 65.95 -155.26
C LEU A 460 83.73 64.60 -155.52
N GLN A 461 84.43 63.46 -155.48
CA GLN A 461 83.84 62.14 -155.71
C GLN A 461 83.36 61.42 -154.44
N LEU A 462 83.93 61.72 -153.26
CA LEU A 462 83.67 60.95 -152.04
C LEU A 462 82.32 61.28 -151.37
N GLU A 463 81.93 62.55 -151.37
CA GLU A 463 80.75 63.06 -150.64
C GLU A 463 79.41 62.45 -151.11
N LYS A 464 79.34 61.90 -152.33
CA LYS A 464 78.10 61.33 -152.87
C LYS A 464 77.65 60.04 -152.17
N GLN A 465 78.56 59.25 -151.60
CA GLN A 465 78.26 57.90 -151.12
C GLN A 465 77.45 57.89 -149.81
N ASP A 466 77.73 58.83 -148.89
CA ASP A 466 77.17 58.83 -147.52
C ASP A 466 75.65 59.10 -147.47
N THR A 467 75.09 59.66 -148.55
CA THR A 467 73.68 60.08 -148.63
C THR A 467 72.68 58.96 -148.92
N LEU A 468 73.14 57.76 -149.30
CA LEU A 468 72.26 56.64 -149.66
C LEU A 468 71.83 55.83 -148.43
N LEU A 469 72.79 55.40 -147.60
CA LEU A 469 72.60 54.49 -146.47
C LEU A 469 71.51 54.93 -145.48
N ARG A 470 71.32 56.25 -145.29
CA ARG A 470 70.32 56.78 -144.35
C ARG A 470 68.88 56.51 -144.78
N ARG A 471 68.61 56.29 -146.08
CA ARG A 471 67.24 56.10 -146.61
C ARG A 471 66.72 54.67 -146.47
N ASP A 472 67.56 53.70 -146.17
CA ASP A 472 67.15 52.29 -146.05
C ASP A 472 66.57 51.98 -144.66
N LEU A 473 67.17 52.56 -143.61
CA LEU A 473 66.78 52.36 -142.21
C LEU A 473 65.31 52.71 -141.91
N GLU A 474 64.78 53.76 -142.56
CA GLU A 474 63.42 54.25 -142.34
C GLU A 474 62.34 53.29 -142.87
N ARG A 475 62.66 52.45 -143.86
CA ARG A 475 61.70 51.51 -144.47
C ARG A 475 61.40 50.30 -143.58
N GLU A 476 62.41 49.76 -142.91
CA GLU A 476 62.25 48.59 -142.04
C GLU A 476 61.34 48.86 -140.83
N MET A 477 61.43 50.05 -140.22
CA MET A 477 60.57 50.42 -139.10
C MET A 477 59.08 50.46 -139.46
N ALA A 478 58.75 50.91 -140.68
CA ALA A 478 57.38 50.90 -141.18
C ALA A 478 56.85 49.46 -141.35
N HIS A 479 57.70 48.54 -141.82
CA HIS A 479 57.32 47.15 -142.07
C HIS A 479 57.00 46.38 -140.77
N SER A 480 57.71 46.66 -139.68
CA SER A 480 57.44 46.04 -138.37
C SER A 480 56.10 46.47 -137.74
N SER A 481 55.60 47.66 -138.08
CA SER A 481 54.33 48.21 -137.54
C SER A 481 53.08 47.53 -138.15
N GLN A 482 53.20 47.03 -139.38
CA GLN A 482 52.10 46.34 -140.06
C GLN A 482 51.86 44.95 -139.45
N ILE A 483 52.94 44.20 -139.22
CA ILE A 483 52.93 42.80 -138.75
C ILE A 483 52.26 42.65 -137.37
N SER A 484 52.39 43.64 -136.48
CA SER A 484 51.81 43.55 -135.13
C SER A 484 50.28 43.53 -135.12
N LYS A 485 49.63 44.16 -136.11
CA LYS A 485 48.15 44.24 -136.20
C LYS A 485 47.53 42.94 -136.72
N GLU A 486 48.26 42.25 -137.60
CA GLU A 486 47.85 40.94 -138.12
C GLU A 486 47.90 39.86 -137.03
N LEU A 487 48.86 39.97 -136.09
CA LEU A 487 49.00 39.09 -134.93
C LEU A 487 47.80 39.18 -133.97
N GLU A 488 47.22 40.35 -133.75
CA GLU A 488 46.05 40.52 -132.87
C GLU A 488 44.79 39.88 -133.48
N ALA A 489 44.57 40.04 -134.79
CA ALA A 489 43.47 39.41 -135.51
C ALA A 489 43.56 37.87 -135.47
N ALA A 490 44.77 37.30 -135.65
CA ALA A 490 45.00 35.86 -135.56
C ALA A 490 44.68 35.29 -134.16
N ASN A 491 44.99 36.02 -133.10
CA ASN A 491 44.73 35.57 -131.72
C ASN A 491 43.23 35.49 -131.38
N GLN A 492 42.38 36.33 -131.98
CA GLN A 492 40.92 36.25 -131.77
C GLN A 492 40.30 35.00 -132.42
N LEU A 493 40.79 34.62 -133.61
CA LEU A 493 40.42 33.35 -134.26
C LEU A 493 40.90 32.13 -133.45
N LEU A 494 42.10 32.20 -132.87
CA LEU A 494 42.66 31.14 -132.02
C LEU A 494 41.77 30.82 -130.80
N LEU A 495 41.08 31.83 -130.24
CA LEU A 495 40.18 31.64 -129.09
C LEU A 495 38.92 30.84 -129.44
N GLN A 496 38.33 31.08 -130.62
CA GLN A 496 37.18 30.29 -131.08
C GLN A 496 37.58 28.83 -131.37
N ALA A 497 38.79 28.60 -131.87
CA ALA A 497 39.34 27.27 -132.12
C ALA A 497 39.64 26.44 -130.85
N ARG A 498 39.59 27.02 -129.64
CA ARG A 498 39.96 26.32 -128.38
C ARG A 498 38.83 25.51 -127.73
N GLN A 499 37.56 25.67 -128.09
CA GLN A 499 36.48 24.89 -127.45
C GLN A 499 36.63 23.35 -127.63
N PRO A 500 37.01 22.81 -128.81
CA PRO A 500 37.26 21.37 -128.96
C PRO A 500 38.39 20.83 -128.08
N HIS A 501 39.38 21.67 -127.73
CA HIS A 501 40.47 21.25 -126.82
C HIS A 501 40.00 21.06 -125.38
N SER A 502 38.99 21.78 -124.90
CA SER A 502 38.42 21.54 -123.56
C SER A 502 37.84 20.13 -123.45
N TYR A 503 37.01 19.75 -124.45
CA TYR A 503 36.41 18.41 -124.51
C TYR A 503 37.48 17.32 -124.66
N LEU A 504 38.53 17.57 -125.44
CA LEU A 504 39.67 16.67 -125.55
C LEU A 504 40.38 16.49 -124.21
N ILE A 505 40.66 17.57 -123.48
CA ILE A 505 41.27 17.54 -122.14
C ILE A 505 40.41 16.74 -121.15
N GLU A 506 39.09 16.82 -121.23
CA GLU A 506 38.19 16.01 -120.38
C GLU A 506 38.21 14.53 -120.77
N THR A 507 38.27 14.17 -122.07
CA THR A 507 38.47 12.77 -122.48
C THR A 507 39.87 12.23 -122.14
N VAL A 508 40.89 13.09 -122.08
CA VAL A 508 42.24 12.75 -121.60
C VAL A 508 42.19 12.48 -120.10
N ARG A 509 41.58 13.37 -119.29
CA ARG A 509 41.40 13.16 -117.84
C ARG A 509 40.61 11.88 -117.51
N GLN A 510 39.60 11.53 -118.30
CA GLN A 510 38.86 10.26 -118.17
C GLN A 510 39.72 9.03 -118.52
N ARG A 511 40.72 9.16 -119.38
CA ARG A 511 41.73 8.11 -119.61
C ARG A 511 42.80 8.10 -118.53
N ASP A 512 43.20 9.25 -118.01
CA ASP A 512 44.18 9.35 -116.93
C ASP A 512 43.67 8.66 -115.65
N THR A 513 42.38 8.80 -115.30
CA THR A 513 41.79 8.04 -114.17
C THR A 513 41.70 6.53 -114.44
N GLN A 514 41.44 6.11 -115.67
CA GLN A 514 41.52 4.69 -116.06
C GLN A 514 42.95 4.16 -115.98
N ILE A 515 43.94 4.95 -116.40
CA ILE A 515 45.37 4.66 -116.27
C ILE A 515 45.78 4.62 -114.79
N GLN A 516 45.20 5.48 -113.93
CA GLN A 516 45.41 5.46 -112.48
C GLN A 516 44.96 4.12 -111.88
N MET A 517 43.72 3.69 -112.16
CA MET A 517 43.20 2.39 -111.70
C MET A 517 44.01 1.19 -112.24
N LEU A 518 44.49 1.26 -113.49
CA LEU A 518 45.36 0.23 -114.06
C LEU A 518 46.76 0.23 -113.43
N LYS A 519 47.30 1.39 -113.06
CA LYS A 519 48.55 1.50 -112.27
C LYS A 519 48.39 0.94 -110.86
N GLU A 520 47.28 1.23 -110.18
CA GLU A 520 46.95 0.65 -108.86
C GLU A 520 46.74 -0.87 -108.91
N ARG A 521 46.34 -1.42 -110.06
CA ARG A 521 46.27 -2.87 -110.29
C ARG A 521 47.64 -3.45 -110.62
N LEU A 522 48.46 -2.74 -111.40
CA LEU A 522 49.85 -3.12 -111.68
C LEU A 522 50.68 -3.15 -110.41
N THR A 523 50.61 -2.14 -109.54
CA THR A 523 51.40 -2.11 -108.30
C THR A 523 51.03 -3.26 -107.36
N ARG A 524 49.74 -3.64 -107.26
CA ARG A 524 49.33 -4.86 -106.51
C ARG A 524 49.91 -6.14 -107.12
N LEU A 525 49.88 -6.27 -108.45
CA LEU A 525 50.50 -7.41 -109.14
C LEU A 525 52.04 -7.40 -109.02
N GLU A 526 52.67 -6.23 -108.95
CA GLU A 526 54.11 -6.07 -108.70
C GLU A 526 54.47 -6.40 -107.26
N GLU A 527 53.61 -6.09 -106.29
CA GLU A 527 53.72 -6.50 -104.89
C GLU A 527 53.60 -8.03 -104.75
N GLU A 528 52.61 -8.67 -105.39
CA GLU A 528 52.46 -10.13 -105.49
C GLU A 528 53.69 -10.78 -106.15
N VAL A 529 54.16 -10.23 -107.29
CA VAL A 529 55.40 -10.67 -107.93
C VAL A 529 56.63 -10.41 -107.06
N SER A 530 56.63 -9.39 -106.19
CA SER A 530 57.70 -9.17 -105.21
C SER A 530 57.69 -10.23 -104.10
N ALA A 531 56.52 -10.70 -103.68
CA ALA A 531 56.36 -11.78 -102.71
C ALA A 531 56.85 -13.10 -103.31
N LEU A 532 56.38 -13.45 -104.52
CA LEU A 532 56.85 -14.61 -105.28
C LEU A 532 58.36 -14.54 -105.59
N ARG A 533 58.92 -13.34 -105.80
CA ARG A 533 60.38 -13.15 -105.91
C ARG A 533 61.11 -13.37 -104.58
N LYS A 534 60.53 -13.00 -103.43
CA LYS A 534 61.10 -13.30 -102.10
C LYS A 534 61.09 -14.80 -101.81
N GLU A 535 60.01 -15.51 -102.14
CA GLU A 535 59.95 -16.99 -102.09
C GLU A 535 60.96 -17.63 -103.06
N LYS A 536 61.08 -17.10 -104.28
CA LYS A 536 62.12 -17.54 -105.22
C LYS A 536 63.54 -17.28 -104.68
N ILE A 537 63.75 -16.22 -103.89
CA ILE A 537 65.04 -15.93 -103.25
C ILE A 537 65.33 -16.89 -102.10
N THR A 538 64.35 -17.28 -101.28
CA THR A 538 64.57 -18.32 -100.25
C THR A 538 64.83 -19.70 -100.88
N LEU A 539 64.13 -20.04 -101.97
CA LEU A 539 64.44 -21.22 -102.79
C LEU A 539 65.83 -21.13 -103.45
N LEU A 540 66.28 -19.94 -103.85
CA LEU A 540 67.65 -19.73 -104.36
C LEU A 540 68.71 -19.79 -103.26
N GLN A 541 68.39 -19.46 -102.00
CA GLN A 541 69.30 -19.71 -100.87
C GLN A 541 69.46 -21.21 -100.63
N VAL A 542 68.36 -21.98 -100.67
CA VAL A 542 68.41 -23.46 -100.67
C VAL A 542 69.24 -24.00 -101.86
N LYS A 543 69.16 -23.38 -103.04
CA LYS A 543 70.01 -23.75 -104.20
C LYS A 543 71.47 -23.33 -104.04
N ASN A 544 71.78 -22.19 -103.43
CA ASN A 544 73.17 -21.75 -103.25
C ASN A 544 73.92 -22.65 -102.27
N ASN A 545 73.26 -23.14 -101.22
CA ASN A 545 73.77 -24.19 -100.33
C ASN A 545 74.10 -25.51 -101.07
N MET A 546 73.56 -25.72 -102.28
CA MET A 546 73.91 -26.83 -103.18
C MET A 546 74.97 -26.47 -104.24
N ALA A 547 75.27 -25.18 -104.44
CA ALA A 547 76.16 -24.69 -105.49
C ALA A 547 77.59 -24.35 -105.00
N GLU A 548 77.77 -24.08 -103.70
CA GLU A 548 79.09 -23.90 -103.07
C GLU A 548 80.01 -25.12 -103.29
N LEU A 549 79.42 -26.32 -103.42
CA LEU A 549 80.07 -27.57 -103.82
C LEU A 549 80.80 -27.50 -105.19
N SER A 550 80.44 -26.57 -106.07
CA SER A 550 81.00 -26.45 -107.42
C SER A 550 82.22 -25.54 -107.51
N VAL A 551 82.24 -24.45 -106.71
CA VAL A 551 83.33 -23.46 -106.68
C VAL A 551 84.67 -24.10 -106.28
N MET A 552 84.60 -25.14 -105.44
CA MET A 552 85.74 -25.92 -104.96
C MET A 552 86.56 -26.61 -106.07
N LYS A 553 86.05 -26.73 -107.31
CA LYS A 553 86.66 -27.59 -108.34
C LYS A 553 87.75 -26.93 -109.21
N GLN A 554 87.61 -25.64 -109.56
CA GLN A 554 88.40 -25.04 -110.66
C GLN A 554 89.21 -23.77 -110.31
N VAL A 555 89.53 -23.58 -109.03
CA VAL A 555 90.60 -22.68 -108.52
C VAL A 555 92.02 -23.12 -109.00
N LEU A 556 92.09 -24.10 -109.90
CA LEU A 556 93.31 -24.73 -110.44
C LEU A 556 93.87 -24.08 -111.73
N ILE A 557 93.12 -23.22 -112.43
CA ILE A 557 93.50 -22.72 -113.77
C ILE A 557 94.12 -21.30 -113.73
N SER A 558 93.98 -20.57 -112.62
CA SER A 558 94.47 -19.19 -112.45
C SER A 558 96.00 -19.10 -112.19
N MET A 559 96.81 -19.78 -112.99
CA MET A 559 98.25 -19.99 -112.74
C MET A 559 99.20 -19.91 -113.95
N SER A 560 98.75 -19.49 -115.14
CA SER A 560 99.59 -19.43 -116.35
C SER A 560 99.56 -18.06 -117.07
N SER A 561 100.70 -17.68 -117.63
CA SER A 561 101.06 -16.32 -118.04
C SER A 561 101.55 -16.21 -119.49
N GLN A 562 101.50 -15.00 -120.06
CA GLN A 562 102.27 -14.51 -121.22
C GLN A 562 102.09 -15.20 -122.60
N GLN A 563 101.97 -14.33 -123.63
CA GLN A 563 102.11 -14.59 -125.07
C GLN A 563 101.05 -15.44 -125.80
N HIS A 564 100.73 -14.96 -127.02
CA HIS A 564 100.08 -15.65 -128.15
C HIS A 564 98.67 -16.27 -127.99
N GLY A 565 97.99 -16.46 -129.13
CA GLY A 565 97.03 -17.56 -129.31
C GLY A 565 95.57 -17.20 -129.55
N GLU A 566 95.21 -17.03 -130.83
CA GLU A 566 93.91 -17.47 -131.36
C GLU A 566 93.80 -19.03 -131.36
N PRO A 567 92.65 -19.66 -131.66
CA PRO A 567 91.24 -19.19 -131.64
C PRO A 567 90.26 -20.27 -131.06
N LEU A 568 88.95 -20.14 -131.36
CA LEU A 568 87.91 -21.22 -131.36
C LEU A 568 87.47 -21.79 -129.98
N SER A 569 86.26 -22.34 -129.79
CA SER A 569 84.96 -22.29 -130.54
C SER A 569 83.85 -22.98 -129.72
N VAL A 570 82.57 -22.87 -130.17
CA VAL A 570 81.50 -23.89 -129.97
C VAL A 570 81.02 -24.08 -128.49
N SER A 571 79.75 -24.24 -128.09
CA SER A 571 78.39 -24.44 -128.64
C SER A 571 77.52 -24.88 -127.41
N LEU A 572 76.19 -25.00 -127.33
CA LEU A 572 75.02 -24.82 -128.20
C LEU A 572 73.81 -24.41 -127.30
N CYS A 573 72.62 -24.26 -127.89
CA CYS A 573 71.25 -24.63 -127.44
C CYS A 573 70.98 -25.22 -126.03
N GLU A 574 69.76 -25.20 -125.47
CA GLU A 574 68.39 -24.90 -125.97
C GLU A 574 67.53 -24.38 -124.78
N LEU A 575 66.20 -24.18 -124.79
CA LEU A 575 65.10 -24.55 -125.71
C LEU A 575 64.03 -23.42 -125.75
N GLU A 576 62.87 -23.72 -126.32
CA GLU A 576 61.81 -22.79 -126.73
C GLU A 576 60.56 -22.83 -125.82
N THR A 577 59.59 -21.96 -126.12
CA THR A 577 58.14 -22.21 -126.38
C THR A 577 57.22 -21.16 -125.74
N ASP A 578 56.04 -20.84 -126.27
CA ASP A 578 55.59 -20.63 -127.67
C ASP A 578 54.23 -19.88 -127.61
N GLY A 579 53.72 -19.33 -128.73
CA GLY A 579 52.32 -18.88 -128.84
C GLY A 579 52.10 -17.54 -129.55
N ALA A 580 51.19 -17.52 -130.54
CA ALA A 580 50.98 -16.39 -131.46
C ALA A 580 49.50 -15.94 -131.60
N GLY A 581 49.28 -14.76 -132.20
CA GLY A 581 47.99 -14.26 -132.73
C GLY A 581 47.83 -12.75 -132.54
N THR A 582 47.54 -11.85 -133.49
CA THR A 582 46.60 -11.76 -134.65
C THR A 582 45.10 -11.86 -134.28
N ALA A 583 44.16 -11.05 -134.81
CA ALA A 583 44.25 -9.79 -135.58
C ALA A 583 42.86 -9.11 -135.80
N VAL A 584 42.85 -7.77 -135.98
CA VAL A 584 42.16 -6.97 -137.06
C VAL A 584 40.60 -6.80 -137.14
N HIS A 585 40.21 -5.60 -137.66
CA HIS A 585 38.94 -5.13 -138.31
C HIS A 585 37.73 -4.51 -137.53
N ARG A 586 37.52 -3.18 -137.77
CA ARG A 586 36.43 -2.52 -138.56
C ARG A 586 35.05 -3.24 -138.73
N THR A 587 33.86 -2.59 -138.83
CA THR A 587 33.50 -1.18 -139.22
C THR A 587 32.04 -0.75 -138.88
N LYS A 588 31.78 0.58 -138.87
CA LYS A 588 30.56 1.33 -139.31
C LYS A 588 29.13 1.07 -138.73
N ALA A 589 28.61 2.11 -138.06
CA ALA A 589 27.33 2.85 -138.31
C ALA A 589 25.96 2.16 -138.57
N LEU A 590 24.89 2.67 -137.91
CA LEU A 590 23.84 3.53 -138.52
C LEU A 590 22.92 4.19 -137.44
N LYS A 591 21.89 4.96 -137.84
CA LYS A 591 20.91 5.69 -136.99
C LYS A 591 19.56 4.94 -136.90
N SER A 592 18.82 5.09 -135.79
CA SER A 592 17.45 5.67 -135.79
C SER A 592 16.89 5.91 -134.37
N THR A 593 15.79 6.66 -134.29
CA THR A 593 14.78 6.71 -133.21
C THR A 593 14.05 5.35 -133.10
N ASN A 594 13.25 5.00 -132.07
CA ASN A 594 12.20 5.79 -131.41
C ASN A 594 11.81 5.31 -129.98
N LYS A 595 10.72 5.85 -129.41
CA LYS A 595 10.25 5.68 -128.01
C LYS A 595 9.24 4.54 -127.82
N GLU A 596 9.13 4.05 -126.58
CA GLU A 596 7.89 3.71 -125.83
C GLU A 596 8.25 3.35 -124.36
N GLN A 597 7.35 3.23 -123.37
CA GLN A 597 6.38 4.19 -122.78
C GLN A 597 5.98 3.66 -121.35
N TYR A 598 5.13 4.40 -120.62
CA TYR A 598 4.35 4.06 -119.40
C TYR A 598 4.93 4.42 -118.00
N ASN A 599 4.11 4.71 -116.97
CA ASN A 599 3.07 5.76 -116.87
C ASN A 599 2.71 6.12 -115.40
N TYR A 600 1.96 7.22 -115.20
CA TYR A 600 1.14 7.64 -114.04
C TYR A 600 1.78 8.17 -112.72
N GLY A 601 1.24 9.32 -112.27
CA GLY A 601 1.17 9.78 -110.86
C GLY A 601 -0.27 9.58 -110.30
N PRO A 602 -0.84 10.42 -109.39
CA PRO A 602 -0.47 11.80 -109.00
C PRO A 602 -0.51 12.06 -107.46
N LYS A 603 -1.08 13.19 -106.99
CA LYS A 603 -1.23 13.72 -105.61
C LYS A 603 -2.52 14.63 -105.57
N PRO A 604 -2.92 15.43 -104.54
CA PRO A 604 -2.37 15.70 -103.18
C PRO A 604 -3.45 15.89 -102.05
N THR A 605 -3.09 16.62 -100.96
CA THR A 605 -3.91 17.60 -100.14
C THR A 605 -4.90 17.20 -98.99
N VAL A 606 -4.49 17.60 -97.76
CA VAL A 606 -5.19 18.17 -96.55
C VAL A 606 -6.38 17.54 -95.75
N PHE A 607 -6.36 17.89 -94.45
CA PHE A 607 -7.42 18.17 -93.44
C PHE A 607 -8.11 17.06 -92.62
N THR A 608 -8.01 17.22 -91.28
CA THR A 608 -9.10 17.25 -90.25
C THR A 608 -8.46 17.69 -88.93
N ASN A 609 -8.78 18.87 -88.37
CA ASN A 609 -9.95 19.24 -87.54
C ASN A 609 -9.95 18.69 -86.11
N LYS A 610 -9.64 19.58 -85.14
CA LYS A 610 -10.51 19.86 -83.99
C LYS A 610 -10.34 21.29 -83.50
N GLU A 611 -11.39 21.81 -82.87
CA GLU A 611 -11.78 23.22 -82.70
C GLU A 611 -11.73 23.63 -81.20
N VAL A 612 -11.80 24.89 -80.75
CA VAL A 612 -11.72 26.24 -81.38
C VAL A 612 -11.26 27.30 -80.32
N PRO A 613 -10.77 28.50 -80.70
CA PRO A 613 -10.39 29.62 -79.80
C PRO A 613 -11.60 30.38 -79.17
N GLU A 614 -11.54 31.58 -78.55
CA GLU A 614 -10.56 32.69 -78.52
C GLU A 614 -10.86 33.67 -77.33
N TRP A 615 -10.26 34.87 -77.34
CA TRP A 615 -10.83 36.18 -76.92
C TRP A 615 -11.48 36.40 -75.51
N TYR A 616 -10.71 36.81 -74.46
CA TYR A 616 -11.00 38.08 -73.72
C TYR A 616 -9.97 38.61 -72.69
N ARG A 617 -9.65 39.90 -72.86
CA ARG A 617 -9.38 40.99 -71.88
C ARG A 617 -8.51 40.78 -70.62
N LYS A 618 -7.29 41.33 -70.73
CA LYS A 618 -6.74 42.46 -69.93
C LYS A 618 -7.49 42.97 -68.67
N VAL A 619 -6.71 43.16 -67.59
CA VAL A 619 -6.56 44.39 -66.74
C VAL A 619 -7.77 44.90 -65.91
N GLU A 620 -7.64 44.97 -64.56
CA GLU A 620 -7.34 46.20 -63.77
C GLU A 620 -7.53 46.00 -62.23
N ARG A 621 -6.98 46.93 -61.43
CA ARG A 621 -7.21 47.20 -59.98
C ARG A 621 -6.63 46.18 -58.99
N ARG A 622 -5.76 46.52 -58.02
CA ARG A 622 -5.64 47.64 -57.04
C ARG A 622 -6.26 47.31 -55.67
N THR A 623 -5.38 47.22 -54.67
CA THR A 623 -5.57 47.64 -53.26
C THR A 623 -6.83 47.18 -52.52
N LYS A 624 -6.66 46.19 -51.64
CA LYS A 624 -6.65 46.45 -50.20
C LYS A 624 -5.54 45.63 -49.54
#